data_AF-A0A9X3LKC3-F1
#
_entry.id   AF-A0A9X3LKC3-F1
#
_cell.length_a   1.000
_cell.length_b   1.000
_cell.length_c   1.000
_cell.angle_alpha   90.00
_cell.angle_beta   90.00
_cell.angle_gamma   90.00
#
_symmetry.space_group_name_H-M   'P 1'
#
loop_
_entity.id
_entity.type
_entity.pdbx_description
1 polymer ?
#
loop_
_entity_poly.entity_id
_entity_poly.type
_entity_poly.pdbx_seq_one_letter_code
_entity_poly.pdbx_strand_id
1 'polypeptide(L)'
;MKERDISILIITTITVLSLFVYNSPTDTGIAIKKEMKDIFSPEKVVKQSIEGMDEEIQMKLNEGHRSEYVMYVDEERYMLTHGEKSDVITPLHPAPENYPEVTMEIEQFPNEKPLDLVEIIEAQLHKEFTKLEVAEITNPIKGYQIHGAAGNKADSKIVNAYVISNGKEGSFVITQFYFLEAAEGHGARLHHMLETFKIVE
;
A
#
# COMPACT_ATOMS: atom_id res chain seq x y z
N MET A 1 -22.52 49.72 52.90
CA MET A 1 -23.09 48.55 52.19
C MET A 1 -22.96 48.79 50.70
N LYS A 2 -21.90 48.26 50.08
CA LYS A 2 -21.73 48.14 48.63
C LYS A 2 -20.55 47.19 48.41
N GLU A 3 -20.85 46.02 47.89
CA GLU A 3 -19.85 45.04 47.44
C GLU A 3 -19.05 45.58 46.25
N ARG A 4 -17.85 45.01 46.04
CA ARG A 4 -17.30 44.67 44.72
C ARG A 4 -15.95 43.96 44.85
N ASP A 5 -16.02 42.66 44.59
CA ASP A 5 -15.14 41.81 43.78
C ASP A 5 -13.64 42.13 43.67
N ILE A 6 -12.83 41.16 44.12
CA ILE A 6 -11.47 40.96 43.63
C ILE A 6 -11.43 39.57 42.98
N SER A 7 -11.34 39.56 41.65
CA SER A 7 -11.14 38.39 40.82
C SER A 7 -9.78 37.74 41.13
N ILE A 8 -9.79 36.46 41.53
CA ILE A 8 -8.58 35.65 41.64
C ILE A 8 -8.30 35.05 40.26
N LEU A 9 -7.21 35.52 39.66
CA LEU A 9 -6.62 34.97 38.44
C LEU A 9 -5.94 33.64 38.79
N ILE A 10 -6.54 32.51 38.41
CA ILE A 10 -5.91 31.19 38.52
C ILE A 10 -5.09 30.95 37.25
N ILE A 11 -3.77 31.02 37.37
CA ILE A 11 -2.83 30.58 36.34
C ILE A 11 -2.59 29.09 36.56
N THR A 12 -3.24 28.24 35.78
CA THR A 12 -2.90 26.82 35.68
C THR A 12 -1.98 26.62 34.48
N THR A 13 -0.69 26.53 34.74
CA THR A 13 0.29 26.01 33.78
C THR A 13 0.08 24.51 33.61
N ILE A 14 -0.52 24.12 32.48
CA ILE A 14 -0.57 22.71 32.07
C ILE A 14 0.77 22.38 31.42
N THR A 15 1.65 21.75 32.18
CA THR A 15 2.84 21.08 31.66
C THR A 15 2.39 19.81 30.94
N VAL A 16 2.40 19.82 29.61
CA VAL A 16 2.23 18.60 28.82
C VAL A 16 3.52 17.80 28.94
N LEU A 17 3.49 16.77 29.78
CA LEU A 17 4.53 15.76 29.84
C LEU A 17 4.40 14.88 28.59
N SER A 18 5.15 15.20 27.55
CA SER A 18 5.27 14.34 26.36
C SER A 18 5.95 13.04 26.78
N LEU A 19 5.17 11.98 26.97
CA LEU A 19 5.69 10.62 27.03
C LEU A 19 6.22 10.26 25.63
N PHE A 20 7.54 10.30 25.47
CA PHE A 20 8.18 9.56 24.39
C PHE A 20 8.03 8.07 24.69
N VAL A 21 7.08 7.43 24.03
CA VAL A 21 7.00 5.96 24.00
C VAL A 21 8.15 5.49 23.11
N TYR A 22 9.24 5.07 23.75
CA TYR A 22 10.33 4.38 23.07
C TYR A 22 9.81 2.98 22.69
N ASN A 23 9.49 2.75 21.42
CA ASN A 23 9.20 1.42 20.90
C ASN A 23 10.52 0.63 20.86
N SER A 24 10.85 -0.05 21.95
CA SER A 24 11.88 -1.10 21.91
C SER A 24 11.39 -2.22 20.98
N PRO A 25 12.23 -2.73 20.05
CA PRO A 25 11.85 -3.86 19.22
C PRO A 25 11.50 -5.04 20.14
N THR A 26 10.28 -5.57 20.03
CA THR A 26 9.83 -6.72 20.80
C THR A 26 10.58 -7.97 20.35
N ASP A 27 10.84 -8.91 21.28
CA ASP A 27 11.53 -10.17 20.97
C ASP A 27 10.84 -10.96 19.83
N THR A 28 9.51 -10.79 19.70
CA THR A 28 8.70 -11.33 18.59
C THR A 28 9.11 -10.77 17.24
N GLY A 29 9.33 -9.45 17.13
CA GLY A 29 9.77 -8.81 15.88
C GLY A 29 11.20 -9.20 15.47
N ILE A 30 12.07 -9.52 16.43
CA ILE A 30 13.43 -10.01 16.15
C ILE A 30 13.40 -11.45 15.64
N ALA A 31 12.54 -12.31 16.21
CA ALA A 31 12.39 -13.71 15.80
C ALA A 31 11.83 -13.82 14.37
N ILE A 32 10.76 -13.07 14.07
CA ILE A 32 10.15 -12.98 12.74
C ILE A 32 11.19 -12.53 11.70
N LYS A 33 11.97 -11.48 11.98
CA LYS A 33 13.05 -11.01 11.09
C LYS A 33 14.13 -12.06 10.80
N LYS A 34 14.43 -12.93 11.75
CA LYS A 34 15.43 -13.98 11.56
C LYS A 34 14.88 -15.11 10.67
N GLU A 35 13.65 -15.54 10.94
CA GLU A 35 12.96 -16.57 10.16
C GLU A 35 12.72 -16.10 8.70
N MET A 36 12.36 -14.83 8.51
CA MET A 36 12.21 -14.24 7.18
C MET A 36 13.52 -14.18 6.40
N LYS A 37 14.66 -13.91 7.05
CA LYS A 37 15.98 -13.92 6.40
C LYS A 37 16.46 -15.34 6.03
N ASP A 38 16.01 -16.35 6.78
CA ASP A 38 16.35 -17.73 6.49
C ASP A 38 15.52 -18.29 5.31
N ILE A 39 14.32 -17.75 5.07
CA ILE A 39 13.40 -18.18 3.99
C ILE A 39 13.54 -17.31 2.73
N PHE A 40 13.77 -16.01 2.87
CA PHE A 40 13.82 -15.05 1.78
C PHE A 40 15.21 -14.43 1.63
N SER A 41 15.74 -14.45 0.40
CA SER A 41 16.97 -13.71 0.10
C SER A 41 16.71 -12.21 0.20
N PRO A 42 17.60 -11.41 0.84
CA PRO A 42 17.40 -9.96 0.97
C PRO A 42 17.25 -9.24 -0.37
N GLU A 43 17.86 -9.79 -1.40
CA GLU A 43 17.79 -9.29 -2.77
C GLU A 43 17.46 -10.45 -3.72
N LYS A 44 16.78 -10.13 -4.80
CA LYS A 44 16.44 -11.07 -5.86
C LYS A 44 16.54 -10.39 -7.21
N VAL A 45 17.27 -11.00 -8.14
CA VAL A 45 17.27 -10.58 -9.54
C VAL A 45 16.11 -11.30 -10.23
N VAL A 46 15.21 -10.54 -10.85
CA VAL A 46 14.08 -11.07 -11.62
C VAL A 46 14.20 -10.58 -13.05
N LYS A 47 14.05 -11.49 -14.01
CA LYS A 47 13.93 -11.14 -15.41
C LYS A 47 12.47 -10.82 -15.71
N GLN A 48 12.18 -9.59 -16.11
CA GLN A 48 10.83 -9.09 -16.39
C GLN A 48 10.76 -8.58 -17.83
N SER A 49 9.60 -8.71 -18.47
CA SER A 49 9.36 -8.12 -19.79
C SER A 49 8.61 -6.81 -19.60
N ILE A 50 9.29 -5.69 -19.82
CA ILE A 50 8.75 -4.35 -19.67
C ILE A 50 8.79 -3.64 -21.01
N GLU A 51 7.66 -3.09 -21.46
CA GLU A 51 7.56 -2.39 -22.77
C GLU A 51 8.08 -3.25 -23.96
N GLY A 52 7.93 -4.58 -23.87
CA GLY A 52 8.40 -5.53 -24.88
C GLY A 52 9.90 -5.84 -24.86
N MET A 53 10.64 -5.35 -23.86
CA MET A 53 12.06 -5.63 -23.64
C MET A 53 12.28 -6.43 -22.37
N ASP A 54 13.19 -7.40 -22.41
CA ASP A 54 13.60 -8.14 -21.22
C ASP A 54 14.60 -7.31 -20.40
N GLU A 55 14.26 -7.05 -19.14
CA GLU A 55 15.10 -6.36 -18.16
C GLU A 55 15.45 -7.30 -17.00
N GLU A 56 16.71 -7.28 -16.54
CA GLU A 56 17.08 -7.87 -15.25
C GLU A 56 16.97 -6.79 -14.18
N ILE A 57 16.06 -6.99 -13.23
CA ILE A 57 15.77 -6.02 -12.17
C ILE A 57 16.19 -6.61 -10.84
N GLN A 58 17.04 -5.90 -10.11
CA GLN A 58 17.41 -6.23 -8.75
C GLN A 58 16.37 -5.65 -7.80
N MET A 59 15.62 -6.52 -7.15
CA MET A 59 14.59 -6.13 -6.20
C MET A 59 15.05 -6.43 -4.77
N LYS A 60 14.59 -5.63 -3.81
CA LYS A 60 14.92 -5.78 -2.39
C LYS A 60 13.71 -6.16 -1.56
N LEU A 61 13.91 -7.10 -0.66
CA LEU A 61 12.89 -7.57 0.26
C LEU A 61 12.54 -6.47 1.27
N ASN A 62 11.27 -6.09 1.30
CA ASN A 62 10.70 -5.12 2.21
C ASN A 62 9.61 -5.77 3.07
N GLU A 63 9.47 -5.31 4.30
CA GLU A 63 8.42 -5.71 5.25
C GLU A 63 7.33 -4.65 5.28
N GLY A 64 6.07 -5.06 5.40
CA GLY A 64 4.97 -4.13 5.67
C GLY A 64 5.10 -3.45 7.04
N HIS A 65 4.37 -2.35 7.27
CA HIS A 65 4.46 -1.52 8.48
C HIS A 65 4.40 -2.31 9.80
N ARG A 66 3.58 -3.35 9.83
CA ARG A 66 3.35 -4.20 11.01
C ARG A 66 3.98 -5.59 10.88
N SER A 67 4.87 -5.77 9.90
CA SER A 67 5.51 -7.06 9.55
C SER A 67 4.48 -8.18 9.28
N GLU A 68 3.35 -7.86 8.65
CA GLU A 68 2.27 -8.82 8.33
C GLU A 68 2.39 -9.37 6.90
N TYR A 69 3.25 -8.75 6.09
CA TYR A 69 3.58 -9.23 4.76
C TYR A 69 5.03 -8.85 4.42
N VAL A 70 5.55 -9.49 3.39
CA VAL A 70 6.74 -9.08 2.66
C VAL A 70 6.47 -8.94 1.19
N MET A 71 7.26 -8.09 0.55
CA MET A 71 7.26 -7.94 -0.90
C MET A 71 8.65 -7.49 -1.35
N TYR A 72 9.06 -7.89 -2.54
CA TYR A 72 10.23 -7.35 -3.18
C TYR A 72 9.87 -6.05 -3.91
N VAL A 73 10.66 -5.00 -3.70
CA VAL A 73 10.47 -3.67 -4.31
C VAL A 73 11.67 -3.35 -5.19
N ASP A 74 11.40 -2.83 -6.40
CA ASP A 74 12.43 -2.21 -7.24
C ASP A 74 12.77 -0.83 -6.67
N GLU A 75 13.68 -0.81 -5.69
CA GLU A 75 14.13 0.42 -5.02
C GLU A 75 14.95 1.36 -5.90
N GLU A 76 15.33 0.95 -7.12
CA GLU A 76 15.95 1.88 -8.08
C GLU A 76 14.92 2.85 -8.68
N ARG A 77 13.63 2.48 -8.66
CA ARG A 77 12.55 3.25 -9.29
C ARG A 77 11.44 3.63 -8.32
N TYR A 78 11.28 2.90 -7.23
CA TYR A 78 10.20 3.09 -6.28
C TYR A 78 10.70 3.22 -4.84
N MET A 79 9.86 3.78 -3.99
CA MET A 79 10.08 3.83 -2.55
C MET A 79 8.82 3.33 -1.85
N LEU A 80 9.01 2.46 -0.85
CA LEU A 80 7.97 2.08 0.10
C LEU A 80 7.95 3.06 1.27
N THR A 81 6.78 3.58 1.60
CA THR A 81 6.55 4.46 2.74
C THR A 81 5.46 3.88 3.64
N HIS A 82 5.70 3.93 4.96
CA HIS A 82 4.73 3.44 5.94
C HIS A 82 3.86 4.59 6.43
N GLY A 83 2.57 4.57 6.07
CA GLY A 83 1.57 5.48 6.60
C GLY A 83 0.93 4.95 7.90
N GLU A 84 0.05 5.75 8.50
CA GLU A 84 -0.68 5.32 9.71
C GLU A 84 -1.68 4.19 9.43
N LYS A 85 -2.25 4.15 8.23
CA LYS A 85 -3.31 3.21 7.83
C LYS A 85 -2.88 2.23 6.76
N SER A 86 -2.00 2.67 5.86
CA SER A 86 -1.60 1.91 4.68
C SER A 86 -0.12 2.11 4.38
N ASP A 87 0.44 1.12 3.72
CA ASP A 87 1.76 1.18 3.11
C ASP A 87 1.61 1.69 1.67
N VAL A 88 2.45 2.63 1.26
CA VAL A 88 2.34 3.27 -0.06
C VAL A 88 3.67 3.18 -0.80
N ILE A 89 3.63 2.61 -2.00
CA ILE A 89 4.74 2.55 -2.95
C ILE A 89 4.52 3.61 -4.01
N THR A 90 5.50 4.49 -4.19
CA THR A 90 5.49 5.54 -5.20
C THR A 90 6.79 5.57 -5.99
N PRO A 91 6.78 6.04 -7.26
CA PRO A 91 8.02 6.27 -7.99
C PRO A 91 8.94 7.29 -7.30
N LEU A 92 10.25 7.09 -7.41
CA LEU A 92 11.26 8.07 -6.96
C LEU A 92 11.17 9.38 -7.78
N HIS A 93 10.72 9.27 -9.02
CA HIS A 93 10.46 10.39 -9.92
C HIS A 93 8.95 10.45 -10.20
N PRO A 94 8.25 11.48 -9.69
CA PRO A 94 6.81 11.56 -9.85
C PRO A 94 6.43 11.71 -11.33
N ALA A 95 5.17 11.39 -11.63
CA ALA A 95 4.60 11.64 -12.94
C ALA A 95 4.71 13.13 -13.32
N PRO A 96 4.76 13.47 -14.62
CA PRO A 96 4.73 14.85 -15.07
C PRO A 96 3.52 15.62 -14.51
N GLU A 97 3.65 16.94 -14.39
CA GLU A 97 2.54 17.79 -13.98
C GLU A 97 1.32 17.57 -14.92
N ASN A 98 0.13 17.46 -14.33
CA ASN A 98 -1.15 17.13 -14.99
C ASN A 98 -1.39 15.66 -15.35
N TYR A 99 -0.45 14.76 -15.09
CA TYR A 99 -0.71 13.32 -15.18
C TYR A 99 -1.23 12.76 -13.84
N PRO A 100 -2.11 11.74 -13.87
CA PRO A 100 -2.46 11.01 -12.67
C PRO A 100 -1.23 10.46 -11.95
N GLU A 101 -1.32 10.39 -10.62
CA GLU A 101 -0.26 9.78 -9.82
C GLU A 101 -0.13 8.29 -10.11
N VAL A 102 1.09 7.79 -9.97
CA VAL A 102 1.41 6.36 -10.01
C VAL A 102 1.66 5.92 -8.58
N THR A 103 0.84 4.99 -8.07
CA THR A 103 0.93 4.48 -6.70
C THR A 103 0.55 3.01 -6.61
N MET A 104 1.05 2.33 -5.59
CA MET A 104 0.46 1.10 -5.05
C MET A 104 0.27 1.28 -3.55
N GLU A 105 -0.98 1.25 -3.10
CA GLU A 105 -1.36 1.34 -1.70
C GLU A 105 -1.75 -0.06 -1.19
N ILE A 106 -1.30 -0.42 0.01
CA ILE A 106 -1.56 -1.70 0.67
C ILE A 106 -2.18 -1.40 2.03
N GLU A 107 -3.45 -1.73 2.20
CA GLU A 107 -4.21 -1.52 3.43
C GLU A 107 -4.70 -2.85 4.00
N GLN A 108 -4.63 -2.99 5.33
CA GLN A 108 -5.11 -4.17 6.03
C GLN A 108 -6.48 -3.93 6.66
N PHE A 109 -7.40 -4.85 6.40
CA PHE A 109 -8.73 -4.90 6.99
C PHE A 109 -8.86 -6.15 7.86
N PRO A 110 -8.53 -6.08 9.16
CA PRO A 110 -8.33 -7.28 9.98
C PRO A 110 -9.61 -8.10 10.23
N ASN A 111 -10.79 -7.52 10.04
CA ASN A 111 -12.08 -8.12 10.38
C ASN A 111 -13.10 -8.12 9.23
N GLU A 112 -12.66 -7.84 8.00
CA GLU A 112 -13.54 -7.83 6.84
C GLU A 112 -13.09 -8.86 5.81
N LYS A 113 -14.03 -9.67 5.32
CA LYS A 113 -13.74 -10.75 4.39
C LYS A 113 -13.63 -10.21 2.96
N PRO A 114 -12.87 -10.89 2.08
CA PRO A 114 -12.61 -10.35 0.74
C PRO A 114 -13.88 -10.05 -0.06
N LEU A 115 -14.87 -10.95 -0.01
CA LEU A 115 -16.10 -10.78 -0.78
C LEU A 115 -16.92 -9.57 -0.33
N ASP A 116 -16.99 -9.32 0.98
CA ASP A 116 -17.70 -8.15 1.53
C ASP A 116 -16.99 -6.84 1.12
N LEU A 117 -15.66 -6.86 1.13
CA LEU A 117 -14.85 -5.71 0.73
C LEU A 117 -14.90 -5.41 -0.76
N VAL A 118 -15.02 -6.42 -1.63
CA VAL A 118 -15.13 -6.20 -3.08
C VAL A 118 -16.29 -5.26 -3.40
N GLU A 119 -17.46 -5.49 -2.82
CA GLU A 119 -18.64 -4.64 -3.05
C GLU A 119 -18.42 -3.20 -2.55
N ILE A 120 -17.78 -3.06 -1.38
CA ILE A 120 -17.47 -1.76 -0.78
C ILE A 120 -16.48 -0.98 -1.65
N ILE A 121 -15.39 -1.62 -2.08
CA ILE A 121 -14.34 -1.00 -2.89
C ILE A 121 -14.85 -0.66 -4.29
N GLU A 122 -15.63 -1.55 -4.91
CA GLU A 122 -16.26 -1.29 -6.22
C GLU A 122 -17.17 -0.05 -6.14
N ALA A 123 -18.02 0.04 -5.12
CA ALA A 123 -18.90 1.19 -4.91
C ALA A 123 -18.13 2.51 -4.66
N GLN A 124 -16.97 2.44 -3.99
CA GLN A 124 -16.10 3.60 -3.81
C GLN A 124 -15.47 4.04 -5.12
N LEU A 125 -14.93 3.10 -5.90
CA LEU A 125 -14.28 3.38 -7.19
C LEU A 125 -15.28 3.90 -8.23
N HIS A 126 -16.54 3.51 -8.17
CA HIS A 126 -17.57 4.02 -9.08
C HIS A 126 -17.80 5.55 -9.04
N LYS A 127 -17.29 6.23 -8.00
CA LYS A 127 -17.28 7.70 -7.93
C LYS A 127 -16.37 8.33 -8.98
N GLU A 128 -15.31 7.62 -9.40
CA GLU A 128 -14.30 8.09 -10.35
C GLU A 128 -14.33 7.30 -11.67
N PHE A 129 -14.79 6.06 -11.65
CA PHE A 129 -14.76 5.15 -12.79
C PHE A 129 -16.17 4.76 -13.23
N THR A 130 -16.52 5.07 -14.49
CA THR A 130 -17.85 4.78 -15.05
C THR A 130 -18.06 3.29 -15.31
N LYS A 131 -16.98 2.55 -15.62
CA LYS A 131 -17.01 1.11 -15.86
C LYS A 131 -15.93 0.45 -15.02
N LEU A 132 -16.34 -0.57 -14.28
CA LEU A 132 -15.47 -1.42 -13.49
C LEU A 132 -15.69 -2.87 -13.94
N GLU A 133 -14.61 -3.63 -13.95
CA GLU A 133 -14.62 -5.07 -14.20
C GLU A 133 -14.16 -5.78 -12.94
N VAL A 134 -15.00 -6.67 -12.42
CA VAL A 134 -14.69 -7.47 -11.24
C VAL A 134 -14.47 -8.92 -11.67
N ALA A 135 -13.35 -9.51 -11.26
CA ALA A 135 -13.01 -10.88 -11.57
C ALA A 135 -12.30 -11.58 -10.39
N GLU A 136 -12.57 -12.87 -10.20
CA GLU A 136 -11.67 -13.72 -9.42
C GLU A 136 -10.43 -14.03 -10.26
N ILE A 137 -9.26 -13.87 -9.67
CA ILE A 137 -7.98 -14.00 -10.34
C ILE A 137 -7.01 -14.86 -9.53
N THR A 138 -6.01 -15.42 -10.22
CA THR A 138 -4.87 -16.09 -9.60
C THR A 138 -3.54 -15.37 -9.84
N ASN A 139 -3.54 -14.32 -10.67
CA ASN A 139 -2.36 -13.56 -11.07
C ASN A 139 -2.66 -12.05 -11.06
N PRO A 140 -1.80 -11.17 -10.50
CA PRO A 140 -0.49 -11.45 -9.89
C PRO A 140 -0.58 -12.12 -8.51
N ILE A 141 -1.75 -12.04 -7.88
CA ILE A 141 -2.02 -12.65 -6.58
C ILE A 141 -3.42 -13.24 -6.58
N LYS A 142 -3.62 -14.34 -5.82
CA LYS A 142 -4.92 -15.00 -5.72
C LYS A 142 -5.90 -14.15 -4.90
N GLY A 143 -7.06 -13.85 -5.49
CA GLY A 143 -8.14 -13.10 -4.83
C GLY A 143 -9.11 -12.52 -5.86
N TYR A 144 -9.65 -11.35 -5.56
CA TYR A 144 -10.50 -10.60 -6.49
C TYR A 144 -9.75 -9.39 -7.03
N GLN A 145 -9.96 -9.08 -8.30
CA GLN A 145 -9.49 -7.86 -8.94
C GLN A 145 -10.68 -7.02 -9.37
N ILE A 146 -10.60 -5.71 -9.09
CA ILE A 146 -11.47 -4.67 -9.61
C ILE A 146 -10.61 -3.80 -10.51
N HIS A 147 -10.89 -3.82 -11.81
CA HIS A 147 -10.18 -3.04 -12.81
C HIS A 147 -11.06 -1.90 -13.34
N GLY A 148 -10.47 -0.73 -13.57
CA GLY A 148 -11.18 0.42 -14.12
C GLY A 148 -10.30 1.34 -14.94
N ALA A 149 -10.89 1.96 -15.96
CA ALA A 149 -10.27 3.01 -16.76
C ALA A 149 -11.21 4.23 -16.83
N ALA A 150 -10.69 5.41 -16.49
CA ALA A 150 -11.45 6.66 -16.49
C ALA A 150 -11.57 7.30 -17.89
N GLY A 151 -10.97 6.68 -18.91
CA GLY A 151 -10.95 7.19 -20.28
C GLY A 151 -10.02 6.39 -21.18
N ASN A 152 -9.75 6.92 -22.38
CA ASN A 152 -8.91 6.29 -23.41
C ASN A 152 -7.78 7.22 -23.92
N LYS A 153 -7.48 8.29 -23.18
CA LYS A 153 -6.36 9.20 -23.45
C LYS A 153 -5.11 8.73 -22.71
N ALA A 154 -3.95 9.18 -23.15
CA ALA A 154 -2.66 8.89 -22.51
C ALA A 154 -2.66 9.17 -20.98
N ASP A 155 -3.27 10.29 -20.58
CA ASP A 155 -3.42 10.74 -19.19
C ASP A 155 -4.64 10.17 -18.46
N SER A 156 -5.37 9.21 -19.07
CA SER A 156 -6.53 8.61 -18.42
C SER A 156 -6.11 7.72 -17.26
N LYS A 157 -6.67 7.99 -16.08
CA LYS A 157 -6.43 7.20 -14.86
C LYS A 157 -6.90 5.76 -15.03
N ILE A 158 -6.09 4.83 -14.55
CA ILE A 158 -6.32 3.39 -14.49
C ILE A 158 -6.24 2.97 -13.02
N VAL A 159 -7.10 2.02 -12.63
CA VAL A 159 -7.07 1.38 -11.31
C VAL A 159 -7.04 -0.14 -11.45
N ASN A 160 -6.21 -0.79 -10.63
CA ASN A 160 -6.37 -2.19 -10.26
C ASN A 160 -6.44 -2.28 -8.73
N ALA A 161 -7.59 -2.62 -8.18
CA ALA A 161 -7.72 -2.94 -6.76
C ALA A 161 -7.80 -4.46 -6.59
N TYR A 162 -6.93 -5.02 -5.76
CA TYR A 162 -6.90 -6.43 -5.43
C TYR A 162 -7.38 -6.63 -4.01
N VAL A 163 -8.38 -7.49 -3.81
CA VAL A 163 -8.90 -7.85 -2.49
C VAL A 163 -8.55 -9.31 -2.23
N ILE A 164 -7.69 -9.54 -1.24
CA ILE A 164 -7.14 -10.87 -0.93
C ILE A 164 -7.38 -11.20 0.55
N SER A 165 -7.51 -12.48 0.89
CA SER A 165 -7.54 -12.90 2.30
C SER A 165 -6.20 -12.59 2.98
N ASN A 166 -6.24 -12.15 4.23
CA ASN A 166 -5.05 -12.01 5.07
C ASN A 166 -4.59 -13.33 5.73
N GLY A 167 -5.11 -14.48 5.30
CA GLY A 167 -4.88 -15.79 5.91
C GLY A 167 -5.66 -16.06 7.19
N LYS A 168 -6.40 -15.07 7.69
CA LYS A 168 -7.25 -15.12 8.90
C LYS A 168 -8.68 -14.73 8.53
N GLU A 169 -9.39 -14.03 9.42
CA GLU A 169 -10.77 -13.56 9.19
C GLU A 169 -10.85 -12.20 8.46
N GLY A 170 -9.72 -11.68 7.98
CA GLY A 170 -9.63 -10.37 7.35
C GLY A 170 -9.10 -10.41 5.92
N SER A 171 -8.76 -9.22 5.41
CA SER A 171 -8.28 -9.02 4.05
C SER A 171 -7.14 -8.02 3.98
N PHE A 172 -6.41 -8.07 2.87
CA PHE A 172 -5.65 -6.93 2.36
C PHE A 172 -6.38 -6.36 1.15
N VAL A 173 -6.40 -5.04 1.03
CA VAL A 173 -6.76 -4.33 -0.20
C VAL A 173 -5.50 -3.68 -0.75
N ILE A 174 -5.14 -4.04 -1.98
CA ILE A 174 -3.95 -3.55 -2.66
C ILE A 174 -4.41 -2.77 -3.89
N THR A 175 -4.27 -1.45 -3.87
CA THR A 175 -4.79 -0.57 -4.91
C THR A 175 -3.65 0.05 -5.71
N GLN A 176 -3.60 -0.25 -7.00
CA GLN A 176 -2.67 0.36 -7.95
C GLN A 176 -3.39 1.47 -8.70
N PHE A 177 -2.82 2.66 -8.72
CA PHE A 177 -3.19 3.72 -9.64
C PHE A 177 -2.03 4.04 -10.58
N TYR A 178 -2.36 4.29 -11.83
CA TYR A 178 -1.46 4.80 -12.85
C TYR A 178 -2.29 5.42 -13.99
N PHE A 179 -1.65 5.87 -15.06
CA PHE A 179 -2.33 6.37 -16.25
C PHE A 179 -2.06 5.52 -17.48
N LEU A 180 -2.92 5.61 -18.48
CA LEU A 180 -2.93 4.70 -19.64
C LEU A 180 -1.57 4.61 -20.35
N GLU A 181 -0.90 5.74 -20.58
CA GLU A 181 0.44 5.78 -21.20
C GLU A 181 1.52 5.11 -20.33
N ALA A 182 1.32 5.06 -19.02
CA ALA A 182 2.23 4.39 -18.08
C ALA A 182 1.91 2.90 -17.85
N ALA A 183 0.92 2.32 -18.54
CA ALA A 183 0.48 0.95 -18.28
C ALA A 183 1.58 -0.10 -18.59
N GLU A 184 2.28 0.03 -19.71
CA GLU A 184 3.33 -0.92 -20.11
C GLU A 184 4.60 -0.79 -19.28
N GLY A 185 4.88 0.41 -18.75
CA GLY A 185 6.06 0.70 -17.93
C GLY A 185 5.79 0.56 -16.43
N HIS A 186 5.02 1.49 -15.86
CA HIS A 186 4.69 1.48 -14.43
C HIS A 186 3.69 0.39 -14.07
N GLY A 187 2.62 0.21 -14.86
CA GLY A 187 1.62 -0.83 -14.60
C GLY A 187 2.24 -2.23 -14.54
N ALA A 188 3.11 -2.57 -15.50
CA ALA A 188 3.84 -3.83 -15.50
C ALA A 188 4.78 -3.98 -14.28
N ARG A 189 5.52 -2.93 -13.92
CA ARG A 189 6.42 -2.97 -12.74
C ARG A 189 5.64 -3.14 -11.42
N LEU A 190 4.52 -2.43 -11.25
CA LEU A 190 3.63 -2.61 -10.11
C LEU A 190 3.05 -4.04 -10.07
N HIS A 191 2.64 -4.58 -11.22
CA HIS A 191 2.16 -5.96 -11.34
C HIS A 191 3.22 -6.96 -10.86
N HIS A 192 4.46 -6.85 -11.36
CA HIS A 192 5.54 -7.76 -10.99
C HIS A 192 6.00 -7.61 -9.53
N MET A 193 5.97 -6.41 -8.95
CA MET A 193 6.19 -6.26 -7.51
C MET A 193 5.13 -7.05 -6.72
N LEU A 194 3.85 -6.92 -7.11
CA LEU A 194 2.75 -7.61 -6.45
C LEU A 194 2.81 -9.15 -6.57
N GLU A 195 3.38 -9.71 -7.64
CA GLU A 195 3.62 -11.16 -7.77
C GLU A 195 4.50 -11.71 -6.62
N THR A 196 5.32 -10.85 -6.03
CA THR A 196 6.23 -11.23 -4.94
C THR A 196 5.62 -11.10 -3.54
N PHE A 197 4.39 -10.58 -3.44
CA PHE A 197 3.71 -10.37 -2.16
C PHE A 197 3.49 -11.71 -1.44
N LYS A 198 3.90 -11.77 -0.17
CA LYS A 198 3.69 -12.92 0.73
C LYS A 198 3.23 -12.43 2.08
N ILE A 199 2.15 -13.02 2.57
CA ILE A 199 1.68 -12.83 3.93
C ILE A 199 2.63 -13.59 4.87
N VAL A 200 2.98 -12.99 5.99
CA VAL A 200 3.81 -13.61 7.04
C VAL A 200 3.03 -13.64 8.35
N GLU A 201 3.22 -14.70 9.14
CA GLU A 201 2.50 -14.96 10.41
C GLU A 201 3.33 -14.63 11.65
#